data_AF-A0A962AQH8-F1
#
_entry.id   AF-A0A962AQH8-F1
#
_cell.length_a   1.000
_cell.length_b   1.000
_cell.length_c   1.000
_cell.angle_alpha   90.00
_cell.angle_beta   90.00
_cell.angle_gamma   90.00
#
_symmetry.space_group_name_H-M   'P 1'
#
loop_
_entity.id
_entity.type
_entity.pdbx_description
1 polymer ?
#
loop_
_entity_poly.entity_id
_entity_poly.type
_entity_poly.pdbx_seq_one_letter_code
_entity_poly.pdbx_strand_id
1 'polypeptide(L)'
;MQVTETSAQGLKREYKVVMPAADLAAKLESQLEDMKGKVKINGFRPGKVPTAHIRRLYGKSIMGDVVQEAVNEANRKIVEDNQLRLAGEPRLDIVGGQEEMEKVLEAKG
;
A
#
# COMPACT_ATOMS: atom_id res chain seq x y z
N MET A 1 11.79 -0.77 4.23
CA MET A 1 11.76 -0.68 2.75
C MET A 1 13.15 -0.92 2.17
N GLN A 2 13.29 -1.78 1.16
CA GLN A 2 14.57 -2.05 0.48
C GLN A 2 14.43 -1.73 -1.02
N VAL A 3 15.35 -0.95 -1.56
CA VAL A 3 15.40 -0.56 -2.98
C VAL A 3 16.68 -1.12 -3.59
N THR A 4 16.56 -1.82 -4.70
CA THR A 4 17.70 -2.36 -5.46
C THR A 4 17.60 -1.94 -6.92
N GLU A 5 18.66 -1.37 -7.47
CA GLU A 5 18.77 -1.08 -8.91
C GLU A 5 19.09 -2.38 -9.65
N THR A 6 18.19 -2.80 -10.54
CA THR A 6 18.29 -4.08 -11.25
C THR A 6 18.95 -3.92 -12.62
N SER A 7 18.71 -2.81 -13.30
CA SER A 7 19.24 -2.57 -14.64
C SER A 7 19.42 -1.08 -14.91
N ALA A 8 20.55 -0.75 -15.51
CA ALA A 8 20.87 0.58 -16.04
C ALA A 8 21.35 0.41 -17.50
N GLN A 9 20.41 0.48 -18.46
CA GLN A 9 20.72 0.41 -19.89
C GLN A 9 20.36 1.73 -20.58
N GLY A 10 21.37 2.53 -20.89
CA GLY A 10 21.19 3.86 -21.46
C GLY A 10 20.44 4.79 -20.50
N LEU A 11 19.30 5.32 -20.94
CA LEU A 11 18.41 6.17 -20.13
C LEU A 11 17.37 5.37 -19.33
N LYS A 12 17.30 4.04 -19.51
CA LYS A 12 16.37 3.19 -18.76
C LYS A 12 17.02 2.78 -17.45
N ARG A 13 16.29 3.00 -16.36
CA ARG A 13 16.63 2.47 -15.03
C ARG A 13 15.47 1.66 -14.49
N GLU A 14 15.78 0.50 -13.95
CA GLU A 14 14.80 -0.39 -13.32
C GLU A 14 15.15 -0.55 -11.85
N TYR A 15 14.19 -0.23 -10.99
CA TYR A 15 14.31 -0.37 -9.55
C TYR A 15 13.34 -1.45 -9.06
N LYS A 16 13.87 -2.41 -8.30
CA LYS A 16 13.06 -3.37 -7.56
C LYS A 16 12.91 -2.87 -6.13
N VAL A 17 11.66 -2.76 -5.70
CA VAL A 17 11.29 -2.32 -4.36
C VAL A 17 10.70 -3.50 -3.60
N VAL A 18 11.25 -3.77 -2.43
CA VAL A 18 10.70 -4.75 -1.49
C VAL A 18 10.13 -4.00 -0.30
N MET A 19 8.82 -4.13 -0.14
CA MET A 19 8.10 -3.58 1.00
C MET A 19 7.75 -4.69 2.01
N PRO A 20 8.15 -4.53 3.28
CA PRO A 20 7.73 -5.44 4.34
C PRO A 20 6.22 -5.41 4.56
N ALA A 21 5.62 -6.59 4.78
CA ALA A 21 4.19 -6.70 5.12
C ALA A 21 3.83 -5.99 6.43
N ALA A 22 4.78 -5.86 7.36
CA ALA A 22 4.58 -5.15 8.63
C ALA A 22 4.30 -3.66 8.43
N ASP A 23 4.99 -3.01 7.49
CA ASP A 23 4.81 -1.58 7.19
C ASP A 23 3.41 -1.33 6.58
N LEU A 24 2.95 -2.24 5.71
CA LEU A 24 1.61 -2.21 5.14
C LEU A 24 0.53 -2.43 6.19
N ALA A 25 0.73 -3.39 7.10
CA ALA A 25 -0.21 -3.67 8.18
C ALA A 25 -0.37 -2.48 9.13
N ALA A 26 0.73 -1.79 9.47
CA ALA A 26 0.68 -0.60 10.30
C ALA A 26 -0.11 0.55 9.64
N LYS A 27 0.13 0.80 8.34
CA LYS A 27 -0.63 1.80 7.57
C LYS A 27 -2.11 1.44 7.43
N LEU A 28 -2.42 0.15 7.28
CA LEU A 28 -3.81 -0.33 7.26
C LEU A 28 -4.49 -0.06 8.60
N GLU A 29 -3.82 -0.35 9.72
CA GLU A 29 -4.39 -0.12 11.06
C GLU A 29 -4.63 1.37 11.33
N SER A 30 -3.72 2.26 10.96
CA SER A 30 -3.93 3.71 11.11
C SER A 30 -5.12 4.20 10.28
N GLN A 31 -5.24 3.76 9.02
CA GLN A 31 -6.37 4.15 8.18
C GLN A 31 -7.70 3.57 8.68
N LEU A 32 -7.70 2.36 9.24
CA LEU A 32 -8.89 1.77 9.86
C LEU A 32 -9.34 2.55 11.11
N GLU A 33 -8.40 3.07 11.90
CA GLU A 33 -8.71 3.94 13.04
C GLU A 33 -9.32 5.28 12.59
N ASP A 34 -8.76 5.90 11.55
CA ASP A 34 -9.30 7.14 10.97
C ASP A 34 -10.70 6.93 10.39
N MET A 35 -10.94 5.80 9.72
CA MET A 35 -12.25 5.47 9.17
C MET A 35 -13.28 5.19 10.25
N LYS A 36 -12.88 4.63 11.40
CA LYS A 36 -13.80 4.33 12.50
C LYS A 36 -14.61 5.54 12.95
N GLY A 37 -14.01 6.74 12.95
CA GLY A 37 -14.68 7.99 13.30
C GLY A 37 -15.64 8.53 12.23
N LYS A 38 -15.41 8.19 10.95
CA LYS A 38 -16.14 8.75 9.79
C LYS A 38 -17.25 7.82 9.28
N VAL A 39 -17.11 6.52 9.50
CA VAL A 39 -17.99 5.49 8.93
C VAL A 39 -19.32 5.41 9.68
N LYS A 40 -20.43 5.43 8.92
CA LYS A 40 -21.78 5.14 9.40
C LYS A 40 -22.19 3.75 8.90
N ILE A 41 -22.24 2.77 9.80
CA ILE A 41 -22.73 1.42 9.50
C ILE A 41 -24.04 1.20 10.24
N ASN A 42 -25.04 0.70 9.52
CA ASN A 42 -26.36 0.38 10.09
C ASN A 42 -26.22 -0.61 11.26
N GLY A 43 -26.87 -0.31 12.38
CA GLY A 43 -26.80 -1.12 13.61
C GLY A 43 -25.71 -0.69 14.61
N PHE A 44 -24.78 0.19 14.22
CA PHE A 44 -23.77 0.74 15.13
C PHE A 44 -23.93 2.25 15.30
N ARG A 45 -23.72 2.73 16.53
CA ARG A 45 -23.63 4.17 16.79
C ARG A 45 -22.40 4.74 16.05
N PRO A 46 -22.52 5.87 15.33
CA PRO A 46 -21.38 6.47 14.61
C PRO A 46 -20.13 6.58 15.51
N GLY A 47 -18.97 6.16 15.01
CA GLY A 47 -17.72 6.16 15.78
C GLY A 47 -17.48 4.93 16.68
N LYS A 48 -18.50 4.10 16.92
CA LYS A 48 -18.42 2.94 17.84
C LYS A 48 -18.57 1.59 17.12
N VAL A 49 -18.08 1.51 15.89
CA VAL A 49 -18.01 0.25 15.15
C VAL A 49 -16.72 -0.52 15.54
N PRO A 50 -16.80 -1.83 15.80
CA PRO A 50 -15.61 -2.67 16.00
C PRO A 50 -14.71 -2.69 14.76
N THR A 51 -13.39 -2.63 14.98
CA THR A 51 -12.38 -2.66 13.91
C THR A 51 -12.44 -3.94 13.08
N ALA A 52 -12.77 -5.09 13.69
CA ALA A 52 -12.97 -6.36 12.99
C ALA A 52 -14.08 -6.29 11.92
N HIS A 53 -15.18 -5.58 12.22
CA HIS A 53 -16.30 -5.46 11.28
C HIS A 53 -15.97 -4.50 10.13
N ILE A 54 -15.26 -3.39 10.42
CA ILE A 54 -14.76 -2.47 9.40
C ILE A 54 -13.75 -3.19 8.50
N ARG A 55 -12.82 -3.94 9.08
CA ARG A 55 -11.81 -4.72 8.32
C ARG A 55 -12.47 -5.71 7.36
N ARG A 56 -13.56 -6.37 7.77
CA ARG A 56 -14.28 -7.30 6.89
C ARG A 56 -14.93 -6.61 5.69
N LEU A 57 -15.49 -5.41 5.88
CA LEU A 57 -16.22 -4.69 4.83
C LEU A 57 -15.30 -3.87 3.92
N TYR A 58 -14.32 -3.18 4.52
CA TYR A 58 -13.48 -2.20 3.85
C TYR A 58 -12.01 -2.60 3.76
N GLY A 59 -11.58 -3.70 4.41
CA GLY A 59 -10.17 -4.09 4.46
C GLY A 59 -9.55 -4.33 3.08
N LYS A 60 -10.28 -4.94 2.14
CA LYS A 60 -9.80 -5.13 0.77
C LYS A 60 -9.59 -3.81 0.03
N SER A 61 -10.54 -2.88 0.16
CA SER A 61 -10.47 -1.55 -0.48
C SER A 61 -9.34 -0.71 0.10
N ILE A 62 -9.28 -0.60 1.44
CA ILE A 62 -8.26 0.19 2.13
C ILE A 62 -6.88 -0.38 1.88
N MET A 63 -6.73 -1.71 1.81
CA MET A 63 -5.43 -2.32 1.46
C MET A 63 -4.99 -1.94 0.05
N GLY A 64 -5.92 -1.93 -0.92
CA GLY A 64 -5.61 -1.46 -2.28
C GLY A 64 -5.13 -0.01 -2.29
N ASP A 65 -5.81 0.86 -1.56
CA ASP A 65 -5.44 2.28 -1.44
C ASP A 65 -4.07 2.46 -0.77
N VAL A 66 -3.82 1.74 0.32
CA VAL A 66 -2.54 1.76 1.06
C VAL A 66 -1.39 1.27 0.19
N VAL A 67 -1.61 0.22 -0.60
CA VAL A 67 -0.59 -0.29 -1.54
C VAL A 67 -0.31 0.75 -2.63
N GLN A 68 -1.35 1.34 -3.23
CA GLN A 68 -1.17 2.36 -4.25
C GLN A 68 -0.44 3.61 -3.73
N GLU A 69 -0.81 4.06 -2.53
CA GLU A 69 -0.14 5.18 -1.85
C GLU A 69 1.32 4.85 -1.56
N ALA A 70 1.60 3.65 -1.05
CA ALA A 70 2.96 3.24 -0.74
C ALA A 70 3.85 3.08 -1.99
N VAL A 71 3.29 2.61 -3.12
CA VAL A 71 4.00 2.56 -4.40
C VAL A 71 4.33 3.97 -4.90
N ASN A 72 3.38 4.90 -4.78
CA ASN A 72 3.60 6.30 -5.16
C ASN A 72 4.66 6.97 -4.28
N GLU A 73 4.61 6.74 -2.97
CA GLU A 73 5.61 7.23 -2.01
C GLU A 73 6.99 6.63 -2.30
N ALA A 74 7.04 5.33 -2.55
CA ALA A 74 8.26 4.62 -2.90
C ALA A 74 8.92 5.21 -4.14
N ASN A 75 8.15 5.42 -5.19
CA ASN A 75 8.62 5.99 -6.44
C ASN A 75 9.19 7.41 -6.22
N ARG A 76 8.48 8.27 -5.46
CA ARG A 76 8.99 9.62 -5.14
C ARG A 76 10.31 9.57 -4.38
N LYS A 77 10.42 8.72 -3.35
CA LYS A 77 11.65 8.55 -2.58
C LYS A 77 12.83 8.09 -3.44
N ILE A 78 12.62 7.13 -4.34
CA ILE A 78 13.68 6.64 -5.25
C ILE A 78 14.20 7.77 -6.13
N VAL A 79 13.29 8.59 -6.66
CA VAL A 79 13.62 9.71 -7.53
C VAL A 79 14.37 10.80 -6.78
N GLU A 80 13.93 11.13 -5.57
CA GLU A 80 14.57 12.12 -4.70
C GLU A 80 15.95 11.66 -4.24
N ASP A 81 16.05 10.45 -3.68
CA ASP A 81 17.29 9.89 -3.11
C ASP A 81 18.37 9.72 -4.18
N ASN A 82 17.99 9.34 -5.40
CA ASN A 82 18.91 9.14 -6.52
C ASN A 82 19.02 10.37 -7.44
N GLN A 83 18.39 11.49 -7.07
CA GLN A 83 18.37 12.76 -7.82
C GLN A 83 18.04 12.57 -9.31
N LEU A 84 17.08 11.70 -9.60
CA LEU A 84 16.73 11.31 -10.96
C LEU A 84 15.83 12.37 -11.60
N ARG A 85 16.14 12.71 -12.85
CA ARG A 85 15.23 13.50 -13.70
C ARG A 85 14.38 12.53 -14.52
N LEU A 86 13.13 12.37 -14.12
CA LEU A 86 12.16 11.55 -14.84
C LEU A 86 11.84 12.18 -16.20
N ALA A 87 11.98 11.41 -17.27
CA ALA A 87 11.55 11.81 -18.61
C ALA A 87 10.04 11.63 -18.84
N GLY A 88 9.37 10.85 -18.00
CA GLY A 88 7.93 10.57 -18.04
C GLY A 88 7.49 9.78 -16.82
N GLU A 89 6.20 9.43 -16.76
CA GLU A 89 5.67 8.59 -15.70
C GLU A 89 6.29 7.18 -15.76
N PRO A 90 6.78 6.64 -14.63
CA PRO A 90 7.36 5.31 -14.61
C PRO A 90 6.28 4.25 -14.80
N ARG A 91 6.64 3.17 -15.51
CA ARG A 91 5.81 1.97 -15.56
C ARG A 91 5.95 1.21 -14.25
N LEU A 92 4.81 0.87 -13.67
CA LEU A 92 4.71 0.15 -12.40
C LEU A 92 4.26 -1.28 -12.69
N ASP A 93 5.14 -2.24 -12.46
CA ASP A 93 4.80 -3.67 -12.51
C ASP A 93 4.77 -4.22 -11.09
N ILE A 94 3.57 -4.55 -10.60
CA ILE A 94 3.38 -5.15 -9.28
C ILE A 94 3.59 -6.66 -9.41
N VAL A 95 4.76 -7.13 -9.02
CA VAL A 95 5.07 -8.56 -8.98
C VAL A 95 4.39 -9.19 -7.76
N GLY A 96 3.35 -10.00 -7.97
CA GLY A 96 2.53 -10.63 -6.91
C GLY A 96 1.06 -10.15 -6.84
N GLY A 97 0.62 -9.39 -7.84
CA GLY A 97 -0.49 -8.43 -7.79
C GLY A 97 -1.92 -8.86 -7.41
N GLN A 98 -2.20 -10.10 -7.00
CA GLN A 98 -3.54 -10.47 -6.51
C GLN A 98 -3.50 -11.52 -5.39
N GLU A 99 -2.71 -12.59 -5.57
CA GLU A 99 -2.63 -13.68 -4.58
C GLU A 99 -1.93 -13.28 -3.26
N GLU A 100 -0.90 -12.45 -3.32
CA GLU A 100 -0.19 -11.99 -2.10
C GLU A 100 -1.05 -10.99 -1.31
N MET A 101 -1.81 -10.14 -2.02
CA MET A 101 -2.76 -9.23 -1.37
C MET A 101 -3.88 -10.01 -0.67
N GLU A 102 -4.39 -11.07 -1.30
CA GLU A 102 -5.41 -11.94 -0.69
C GLU A 102 -4.86 -12.74 0.50
N LYS A 103 -3.63 -13.28 0.39
CA LYS A 103 -2.94 -13.97 1.49
C LYS A 103 -2.67 -13.08 2.71
N VAL A 104 -2.32 -11.80 2.53
CA VAL A 104 -2.13 -10.87 3.66
C VAL A 104 -3.45 -10.58 4.38
N LEU A 105 -4.57 -10.60 3.65
CA LEU A 105 -5.91 -10.44 4.22
C LEU A 105 -6.42 -11.72 4.92
N GLU A 106 -6.11 -12.90 4.40
CA GLU A 106 -6.54 -14.20 4.97
C GLU A 106 -5.63 -14.71 6.09
N ALA A 107 -4.33 -14.39 6.10
CA ALA A 107 -3.39 -14.87 7.12
C ALA A 107 -3.64 -14.32 8.54
N LYS A 108 -4.62 -13.43 8.72
CA LYS A 108 -5.09 -12.94 10.04
C LYS A 108 -6.61 -13.12 10.23
N GLY A 109 -7.26 -13.94 9.41
CA GLY A 109 -8.68 -14.30 9.52
C GLY A 109 -8.94 -15.39 10.54
#